data_AF-A0A9D8WN09-F1
#
_entry.id   AF-A0A9D8WN09-F1
#
_cell.length_a   1.000
_cell.length_b   1.000
_cell.length_c   1.000
_cell.angle_alpha   90.00
_cell.angle_beta   90.00
_cell.angle_gamma   90.00
#
_symmetry.space_group_name_H-M   'P 1'
#
loop_
_entity.id
_entity.type
_entity.pdbx_description
1 polymer ?
#
loop_
_entity_poly.entity_id
_entity_poly.type
_entity_poly.pdbx_seq_one_letter_code
_entity_poly.pdbx_strand_id
1 'polypeptide(L)' 'FSELDSTVTDCAAKVIETGSKLWVNTLWGSLCGGYDDDNAYNGAGPEEVYGKILSLGTSMIQTDRPEFLISYLKKHGRR' A
#
# COMPACT_ATOMS: atom_id res chain seq x y z
N PHE A 1 -10.95 -6.85 5.68
CA PHE A 1 -10.76 -5.45 5.23
C PHE A 1 -12.03 -5.02 4.56
N SER A 2 -12.48 -3.78 4.79
CA SER A 2 -13.45 -3.18 3.87
C SER A 2 -12.75 -2.96 2.54
N GLU A 3 -13.47 -3.10 1.43
CA GLU A 3 -12.93 -2.72 0.12
C GLU A 3 -12.41 -1.27 0.14
N LEU A 4 -11.42 -0.98 -0.69
CA LEU A 4 -10.94 0.39 -0.88
C LEU A 4 -12.12 1.27 -1.31
N ASP A 5 -12.32 2.36 -0.59
CA ASP A 5 -13.38 3.31 -0.89
C ASP A 5 -13.19 3.90 -2.30
N SER A 6 -14.27 3.97 -3.08
CA SER A 6 -14.19 4.43 -4.47
C SER A 6 -13.69 5.88 -4.59
N THR A 7 -13.95 6.71 -3.58
CA THR A 7 -13.43 8.08 -3.55
C THR A 7 -11.90 8.11 -3.41
N VAL A 8 -11.31 7.12 -2.71
CA VAL A 8 -9.86 6.98 -2.57
C VAL A 8 -9.25 6.50 -3.87
N THR A 9 -9.86 5.50 -4.53
CA THR A 9 -9.38 5.00 -5.83
C THR A 9 -9.45 6.07 -6.91
N ASP A 10 -10.53 6.86 -6.95
CA ASP A 10 -10.70 7.96 -7.91
C ASP A 10 -9.71 9.10 -7.64
N CYS A 11 -9.45 9.41 -6.37
CA CYS A 11 -8.46 10.41 -5.99
C CYS A 11 -7.05 9.99 -6.41
N ALA A 12 -6.66 8.74 -6.13
CA ALA A 12 -5.37 8.18 -6.53
C ALA A 12 -5.19 8.23 -8.06
N ALA A 13 -6.21 7.84 -8.83
CA ALA A 13 -6.20 7.91 -10.29
C ALA A 13 -5.95 9.34 -10.79
N LYS A 14 -6.69 10.34 -10.27
CA LYS A 14 -6.52 11.75 -10.65
C LYS A 14 -5.13 12.29 -10.32
N VAL A 15 -4.56 11.91 -9.16
CA VAL A 15 -3.18 12.29 -8.81
C VAL A 15 -2.20 11.72 -9.84
N ILE A 16 -2.34 10.46 -10.21
CA ILE A 16 -1.47 9.80 -11.19
C ILE A 16 -1.61 10.41 -12.59
N GLU A 17 -2.83 10.80 -13.01
CA GLU A 17 -3.08 11.47 -14.29
C GLU A 17 -2.31 12.80 -14.45
N THR A 18 -1.99 13.48 -13.35
CA THR A 18 -1.13 14.68 -13.39
C THR A 18 0.35 14.37 -13.69
N GLY A 19 0.74 13.10 -13.75
CA GLY A 19 2.13 12.66 -13.80
C GLY A 19 2.82 12.59 -12.43
N SER A 20 2.09 12.86 -11.35
CA SER A 20 2.59 12.76 -9.98
C SER A 20 2.71 11.30 -9.53
N LYS A 21 3.62 11.04 -8.57
CA LYS A 21 3.80 9.72 -7.96
C LYS A 21 2.96 9.60 -6.69
N LEU A 22 2.35 8.44 -6.47
CA LEU A 22 1.61 8.15 -5.27
C LEU A 22 2.52 7.54 -4.19
N TRP A 23 2.54 8.15 -3.01
CA TRP A 23 3.26 7.70 -1.82
C TRP A 23 2.28 7.34 -0.72
N VAL A 24 2.44 6.16 -0.12
CA VAL A 24 1.59 5.65 0.96
C VAL A 24 2.46 5.32 2.18
N ASN A 25 1.99 5.68 3.37
CA ASN A 25 2.60 5.32 4.64
C ASN A 25 1.91 4.07 5.20
N THR A 26 2.63 3.06 5.66
CA THR A 26 2.08 1.82 6.24
C THR A 26 2.45 1.61 7.71
N LEU A 27 2.92 2.65 8.40
CA LEU A 27 3.40 2.51 9.78
C LEU A 27 2.26 2.13 10.75
N TRP A 28 1.14 2.86 10.70
CA TRP A 28 0.04 2.71 11.64
C TRP A 28 -1.30 2.78 10.92
N GLY A 29 -2.28 1.97 11.35
CA GLY A 29 -3.59 1.90 10.70
C GLY A 29 -4.31 3.25 10.55
N SER A 30 -4.08 4.20 11.46
CA SER A 30 -4.65 5.55 11.37
C SER A 30 -4.11 6.38 10.21
N LEU A 31 -2.94 6.04 9.65
CA LEU A 31 -2.32 6.75 8.53
C LEU A 31 -2.72 6.17 7.16
N CYS A 32 -3.29 4.97 7.15
CA CYS A 32 -3.54 4.21 5.93
C CYS A 32 -4.86 3.45 5.95
N GLY A 33 -5.84 3.86 6.76
CA GLY A 33 -7.15 3.21 6.80
C GLY A 33 -7.10 1.73 7.20
N GLY A 34 -6.13 1.34 8.03
CA GLY A 34 -5.93 -0.04 8.50
C GLY A 34 -5.05 -0.92 7.59
N TYR A 35 -4.52 -0.37 6.49
CA TYR A 35 -3.56 -1.05 5.62
C TYR A 35 -2.11 -0.90 6.13
N ASP A 36 -1.84 -1.32 7.36
CA ASP A 36 -0.56 -1.12 8.05
C ASP A 36 0.35 -2.37 8.09
N ASP A 37 1.59 -2.16 8.50
CA ASP A 37 2.68 -3.14 8.55
C ASP A 37 2.43 -4.27 9.55
N ASP A 38 1.79 -3.98 10.68
CA ASP A 38 1.43 -5.00 11.67
C ASP A 38 0.36 -5.94 11.13
N ASN A 39 -0.61 -5.39 10.42
CA ASN A 39 -1.65 -6.18 9.79
C ASN A 39 -1.12 -6.95 8.56
N ALA A 40 -0.17 -6.40 7.81
CA ALA A 40 0.50 -7.12 6.72
C ALA A 40 1.32 -8.31 7.24
N TYR A 41 1.94 -8.19 8.41
CA TYR A 41 2.85 -9.20 8.96
C TYR A 41 2.15 -10.22 9.86
N ASN A 42 1.30 -9.78 10.78
CA ASN A 42 0.64 -10.63 11.79
C ASN A 42 -0.86 -10.84 11.55
N GLY A 43 -1.47 -10.07 10.66
CA GLY A 43 -2.92 -10.04 10.46
C GLY A 43 -3.33 -10.69 9.14
N ALA A 44 -3.90 -9.87 8.26
CA ALA A 44 -4.45 -10.26 6.96
C ALA A 44 -3.45 -10.90 6.01
N GLY A 45 -2.17 -10.58 6.18
CA GLY A 45 -1.11 -10.95 5.25
C GLY A 45 -0.78 -9.84 4.24
N PRO A 46 0.35 -9.97 3.55
CA PRO A 46 0.90 -8.88 2.73
C PRO A 46 0.13 -8.64 1.43
N GLU A 47 -0.61 -9.62 0.90
CA GLU A 47 -1.42 -9.43 -0.31
C GLU A 47 -2.63 -8.54 -0.04
N GLU A 48 -3.34 -8.80 1.05
CA GLU A 48 -4.50 -8.01 1.48
C GLU A 48 -4.11 -6.59 1.93
N VAL A 49 -2.83 -6.35 2.21
CA VAL A 49 -2.32 -5.03 2.61
C VAL A 49 -1.52 -4.36 1.50
N TYR A 50 -0.29 -4.81 1.26
CA TYR A 50 0.60 -4.23 0.26
C TYR A 50 0.07 -4.44 -1.15
N GLY A 51 -0.54 -5.59 -1.45
CA GLY A 51 -1.15 -5.85 -2.76
C GLY A 51 -2.26 -4.85 -3.08
N LYS A 52 -3.17 -4.61 -2.13
CA LYS A 52 -4.22 -3.58 -2.24
C LYS A 52 -3.62 -2.17 -2.39
N ILE A 53 -2.62 -1.79 -1.60
CA ILE A 53 -1.92 -0.51 -1.76
C ILE A 53 -1.27 -0.37 -3.14
N LEU A 54 -0.62 -1.42 -3.64
CA LEU A 54 0.03 -1.41 -4.96
C LEU A 54 -0.99 -1.32 -6.09
N SER A 55 -2.21 -1.86 -5.90
CA SER A 55 -3.29 -1.77 -6.89
C SER A 55 -3.78 -0.34 -7.14
N LEU A 56 -3.54 0.59 -6.20
CA LEU A 56 -3.81 2.03 -6.37
C LEU A 56 -2.85 2.73 -7.35
N GLY A 57 -1.82 2.04 -7.86
CA GLY A 57 -0.74 2.66 -8.65
C GLY A 57 0.35 3.28 -7.77
N THR A 58 0.45 2.85 -6.50
CA THR A 58 1.45 3.34 -5.55
C THR A 58 2.87 3.16 -6.07
N SER A 59 3.65 4.24 -6.02
CA SER A 59 5.04 4.30 -6.47
C SER A 59 6.05 4.14 -5.34
N MET A 60 5.65 4.45 -4.10
CA MET A 60 6.49 4.36 -2.91
C MET A 60 5.65 4.01 -1.69
N ILE A 61 6.16 3.09 -0.87
CA ILE A 61 5.57 2.73 0.42
C ILE A 61 6.59 3.07 1.51
N GLN A 62 6.21 3.90 2.49
CA GLN A 62 7.00 4.10 3.72
C GLN A 62 6.56 3.08 4.76
N THR A 63 7.51 2.25 5.21
CA THR A 63 7.29 1.11 6.11
C THR A 63 8.29 1.14 7.26
N ASP A 64 7.93 0.57 8.42
CA ASP A 64 8.87 0.23 9.51
C ASP A 64 9.34 -1.23 9.45
N ARG A 65 8.87 -2.00 8.46
CA ARG A 65 9.27 -3.39 8.16
C ARG A 65 9.95 -3.50 6.79
N PRO A 66 11.05 -2.77 6.52
CA PRO A 66 11.65 -2.68 5.19
C PRO A 66 12.08 -4.04 4.62
N GLU A 67 12.64 -4.94 5.42
CA GLU A 67 13.06 -6.27 4.95
C GLU A 67 11.87 -7.13 4.47
N PHE A 68 10.76 -7.09 5.23
CA PHE A 68 9.55 -7.82 4.90
C PHE A 68 8.91 -7.28 3.62
N LEU A 69 8.76 -5.96 3.52
CA LEU A 69 8.23 -5.31 2.32
C LEU A 69 9.12 -5.58 1.10
N ILE A 70 10.44 -5.43 1.21
CA ILE A 70 11.37 -5.70 0.11
C ILE A 70 11.24 -7.15 -0.37
N SER A 71 11.12 -8.09 0.56
CA SER A 71 10.94 -9.51 0.23
C SER A 71 9.62 -9.76 -0.51
N TYR A 72 8.53 -9.11 -0.09
CA TYR A 72 7.25 -9.16 -0.78
C TYR A 72 7.34 -8.54 -2.19
N LEU A 73 7.90 -7.34 -2.32
CA LEU A 73 8.05 -6.64 -3.61
C LEU A 73 8.88 -7.45 -4.61
N LYS A 74 10.02 -8.01 -4.17
CA LYS A 74 10.88 -8.86 -5.02
C LYS A 74 10.15 -10.09 -5.55
N LYS A 75 9.34 -10.74 -4.72
CA LYS A 75 8.50 -11.89 -5.14
C LYS A 75 7.49 -11.50 -6.24
N HIS A 76 7.10 -10.23 -6.30
CA HIS A 76 6.19 -9.67 -7.30
C HIS A 76 6.91 -8.96 -8.46
N GLY A 77 8.23 -9.15 -8.61
CA GLY A 77 9.01 -8.51 -9.68
C GLY A 77 9.13 -6.99 -9.55
N ARG A 78 8.96 -6.45 -8.34
CA ARG A 78 9.04 -5.02 -8.02
C ARG A 78 10.30 -4.71 -7.20
N ARG A 79 10.67 -3.43 -7.16
CA ARG A 79 11.79 -2.89 -6.38
C ARG A 79 11.32 -1.76 -5.49
#